data_AF-A0A5F9D6K9-F1
#
_entry.id   AF-A0A5F9D6K9-F1
#
_cell.length_a   1.000
_cell.length_b   1.000
_cell.length_c   1.000
_cell.angle_alpha   90.00
_cell.angle_beta   90.00
_cell.angle_gamma   90.00
#
_symmetry.space_group_name_H-M   'P 1'
#
loop_
_entity.id
_entity.type
_entity.pdbx_description
1 polymer ?
#
loop_
_entity_poly.entity_id
_entity_poly.type
_entity_poly.pdbx_seq_one_letter_code
_entity_poly.pdbx_strand_id
1 'polypeptide(L)'
;MGHCTVQVKLELGHRAQLRKKPTTEGFTHDWMVFVRGPEQCEIQHFVEKVIFRLHDSFPKPKRGEWPRLACVPGAAGARGSLMLTCVVLPAPL
;
A
#
# COMPACT_ATOMS: atom_id res chain seq x y z
N MET A 1 -29.62 21.72 12.30
CA MET A 1 -29.00 20.82 11.30
C MET A 1 -27.81 20.16 11.98
N GLY A 2 -27.80 18.84 12.09
CA GLY A 2 -26.72 18.12 12.78
C GLY A 2 -25.48 18.02 11.90
N HIS A 3 -24.31 18.30 12.45
CA HIS A 3 -23.04 17.97 11.80
C HIS A 3 -22.75 16.49 12.00
N CYS A 4 -22.44 15.77 10.92
CA CYS A 4 -21.95 14.40 10.98
C CYS A 4 -20.48 14.37 10.58
N THR A 5 -19.65 13.72 11.40
CA THR A 5 -18.21 13.54 11.16
C THR A 5 -17.91 12.05 11.03
N VAL A 6 -17.27 11.65 9.94
CA VAL A 6 -16.80 10.28 9.72
C VAL A 6 -15.30 10.22 9.95
N GLN A 7 -14.85 9.30 10.79
CA GLN A 7 -13.43 9.06 11.05
C GLN A 7 -13.08 7.62 10.69
N VAL A 8 -12.02 7.45 9.88
CA VAL A 8 -11.48 6.14 9.50
C VAL A 8 -10.03 6.02 9.95
N LYS A 9 -9.60 4.79 10.22
CA LYS A 9 -8.20 4.46 10.55
C LYS A 9 -7.64 3.51 9.50
N LEU A 10 -6.46 3.84 9.00
CA LEU A 10 -5.71 3.01 8.06
C LEU A 10 -4.32 2.75 8.65
N GLU A 11 -3.83 1.53 8.48
CA GLU A 11 -2.46 1.15 8.81
C GLU A 11 -1.65 1.01 7.52
N LEU A 12 -0.52 1.71 7.48
CA LEU A 12 0.46 1.62 6.43
C LEU A 12 1.71 0.97 7.00
N GLY A 13 2.28 0.00 6.27
CA GLY A 13 3.48 -0.67 6.73
C GLY A 13 4.29 -1.26 5.61
N HIS A 14 5.48 -1.73 5.99
CA HIS A 14 6.38 -2.44 5.11
C HIS A 14 7.12 -3.54 5.85
N ARG A 15 7.56 -4.55 5.12
CA ARG A 15 8.52 -5.56 5.57
C ARG A 15 9.66 -5.63 4.57
N ALA A 16 10.86 -5.77 5.09
CA ALA A 16 12.05 -5.97 4.28
C ALA A 16 12.80 -7.19 4.79
N GLN A 17 13.20 -8.07 3.88
CA GLN A 17 13.97 -9.26 4.20
C GLN A 17 15.22 -9.30 3.34
N LEU A 18 16.37 -9.42 4.00
CA LEU A 18 17.65 -9.62 3.32
C LEU A 18 17.66 -11.00 2.67
N ARG A 19 18.04 -11.05 1.39
CA ARG A 19 18.18 -12.30 0.64
C ARG A 19 19.52 -12.96 0.96
N LYS A 20 19.54 -14.30 1.00
CA LYS A 20 20.78 -15.08 1.15
C LYS A 20 21.69 -14.96 -0.08
N LYS A 21 21.10 -14.79 -1.26
CA LYS A 21 21.80 -14.54 -2.53
C LYS A 21 21.09 -13.40 -3.27
N PRO A 22 21.83 -12.45 -3.84
CA PRO A 22 21.23 -11.42 -4.68
C PRO A 22 20.46 -12.02 -5.88
N THR A 23 19.49 -11.29 -6.42
CA THR A 23 18.87 -11.67 -7.70
C THR A 23 19.88 -11.53 -8.85
N THR A 24 19.54 -12.06 -10.03
CA THR A 24 20.36 -11.88 -11.24
C THR A 24 20.56 -10.41 -11.59
N GLU A 25 19.61 -9.55 -11.22
CA GLU A 25 19.68 -8.09 -11.38
C GLU A 25 20.46 -7.38 -10.25
N GLY A 26 20.95 -8.14 -9.26
CA GLY A 26 21.72 -7.61 -8.13
C GLY A 26 20.89 -7.14 -6.94
N PHE A 27 19.59 -7.42 -6.88
CA PHE A 27 18.76 -7.02 -5.74
C PHE A 27 19.06 -7.85 -4.50
N THR A 28 19.30 -7.17 -3.39
CA THR A 28 19.75 -7.79 -2.14
C THR A 28 18.61 -8.05 -1.16
N HIS A 29 17.46 -7.42 -1.35
CA HIS A 29 16.34 -7.52 -0.42
C HIS A 29 15.02 -7.80 -1.15
N ASP A 30 14.16 -8.56 -0.49
CA ASP A 30 12.75 -8.67 -0.83
C ASP A 30 11.97 -7.73 0.08
N TRP A 31 11.14 -6.86 -0.51
CA TRP A 31 10.26 -6.02 0.28
C TRP A 31 8.81 -6.26 -0.04
N MET A 32 7.99 -5.88 0.92
CA MET A 32 6.55 -5.86 0.81
C MET A 32 6.05 -4.59 1.47
N VAL A 33 5.14 -3.88 0.80
CA VAL A 33 4.41 -2.75 1.38
C VAL A 33 2.92 -3.08 1.41
N PHE A 34 2.20 -2.57 2.41
CA PHE A 34 0.79 -2.86 2.58
C PHE A 34 0.00 -1.66 3.11
N VAL A 35 -1.29 -1.69 2.82
CA VAL A 35 -2.33 -0.83 3.39
C VAL A 35 -3.42 -1.74 3.91
N ARG A 36 -3.86 -1.53 5.15
CA ARG A 36 -4.93 -2.34 5.77
C ARG A 36 -5.72 -1.53 6.79
N GLY A 37 -6.84 -2.07 7.26
CA GLY A 37 -7.52 -1.58 8.45
C GLY A 37 -6.88 -2.13 9.74
N PRO A 38 -7.11 -1.47 10.89
CA PRO A 38 -6.73 -2.00 12.20
C PRO A 38 -7.49 -3.29 12.51
N GLU A 39 -6.91 -4.19 13.30
CA GLU A 39 -7.60 -5.38 13.86
C GLU A 39 -8.45 -6.18 12.84
N GLN A 40 -7.96 -6.33 11.60
CA GLN A 40 -8.64 -7.02 10.49
C GLN A 40 -9.88 -6.29 9.93
N CYS A 41 -10.11 -5.02 10.26
CA CYS A 41 -11.15 -4.22 9.63
C CYS A 41 -10.99 -4.19 8.10
N GLU A 42 -12.11 -4.44 7.42
CA GLU A 42 -12.18 -4.47 5.96
C GLU A 42 -12.32 -3.06 5.41
N ILE A 43 -11.21 -2.51 4.94
CA ILE A 43 -11.15 -1.17 4.33
C ILE A 43 -11.77 -1.12 2.92
N GLN A 44 -12.18 -2.26 2.35
CA GLN A 44 -12.77 -2.35 1.00
C GLN A 44 -14.10 -1.60 0.88
N HIS A 45 -14.79 -1.39 1.99
CA HIS A 45 -16.08 -0.70 2.03
C HIS A 45 -15.98 0.79 1.67
N PHE A 46 -14.80 1.40 1.85
CA PHE A 46 -14.60 2.84 1.65
C PHE A 46 -13.28 3.17 0.92
N VAL A 47 -12.47 2.17 0.58
CA VAL A 47 -11.26 2.33 -0.26
C VAL A 47 -11.54 1.66 -1.59
N GLU A 48 -11.74 2.46 -2.63
CA GLU A 48 -11.96 1.98 -3.99
C GLU A 48 -10.67 1.37 -4.57
N LYS A 49 -9.55 2.05 -4.35
CA LYS A 49 -8.28 1.64 -4.94
C LYS A 49 -7.08 2.14 -4.13
N VAL A 50 -6.06 1.28 -4.10
CA VAL A 50 -4.70 1.61 -3.63
C VAL A 50 -3.75 1.58 -4.82
N ILE A 51 -2.97 2.66 -4.97
CA ILE A 51 -1.94 2.76 -6.00
C ILE A 51 -0.58 2.96 -5.34
N PHE A 52 0.31 1.99 -5.51
CA PHE A 52 1.71 2.11 -5.15
C PHE A 52 2.47 2.75 -6.32
N ARG A 53 3.15 3.87 -6.06
CA ARG A 53 4.06 4.51 -6.99
C ARG A 53 5.49 4.22 -6.54
N LEU A 54 6.09 3.22 -7.17
CA LEU A 54 7.48 2.86 -6.99
C LEU A 54 8.39 3.85 -7.73
N HIS A 55 9.68 3.82 -7.40
CA HIS A 55 10.71 4.57 -8.12
C HIS A 55 10.76 4.13 -9.61
N ASP A 56 11.15 5.03 -10.51
CA ASP A 56 11.12 4.77 -11.97
C ASP A 56 12.11 3.68 -12.42
N SER A 57 13.05 3.29 -11.55
CA SER A 57 13.92 2.13 -11.79
C SER A 57 13.17 0.81 -11.80
N PHE A 58 11.94 0.77 -11.28
CA PHE A 58 11.12 -0.44 -11.24
C PHE A 58 10.29 -0.56 -12.52
N PRO A 59 10.23 -1.76 -13.14
CA PRO A 59 9.31 -1.99 -14.23
C PRO A 59 7.87 -1.81 -13.73
N LYS A 60 7.08 -1.05 -14.49
CA LYS A 60 5.69 -0.69 -14.14
C LYS A 60 5.62 -0.05 -12.73
N PRO A 61 6.17 1.18 -12.57
CA PRO A 61 6.31 1.80 -11.25
C PRO A 61 4.96 2.11 -10.61
N LYS A 62 3.90 2.31 -11.40
CA LYS A 62 2.53 2.49 -10.91
C LYS A 62 1.82 1.13 -10.85
N ARG A 63 1.69 0.58 -9.64
CA ARG A 63 0.98 -0.67 -9.38
C ARG A 63 -0.36 -0.37 -8.72
N GLY A 64 -1.45 -0.82 -9.33
CA GLY A 64 -2.79 -0.76 -8.75
C GLY A 64 -3.17 -2.18 -8.35
N GLU A 65 -3.03 -2.50 -7.07
CA GLU A 65 -3.26 -3.86 -6.57
C GLU A 65 -4.28 -3.85 -5.44
N TRP A 66 -5.37 -4.55 -5.68
CA TRP A 66 -6.36 -4.89 -4.68
C TRP A 66 -6.58 -6.41 -4.66
N PRO A 67 -6.61 -7.10 -3.49
CA PRO A 67 -6.27 -6.60 -2.16
C PRO A 67 -4.97 -7.21 -1.59
N ARG A 68 -4.27 -6.36 -0.83
CA ARG A 68 -3.51 -6.63 0.41
C ARG A 68 -1.98 -6.53 0.39
N LEU A 69 -1.24 -6.85 -0.68
CA LEU A 69 0.23 -6.89 -0.58
C LEU A 69 0.92 -6.56 -1.92
N ALA A 70 1.79 -5.55 -1.93
CA ALA A 70 2.69 -5.29 -3.05
C ALA A 70 4.07 -5.89 -2.74
N CYS A 71 4.42 -7.01 -3.35
CA CYS A 71 5.78 -7.56 -3.29
C CYS A 71 6.68 -6.86 -4.32
N VAL A 72 7.78 -6.29 -3.85
CA VAL A 72 8.72 -5.54 -4.68
C VAL A 72 10.16 -6.02 -4.40
N PRO A 73 10.83 -6.71 -5.35
CA PRO A 73 12.24 -7.06 -5.21
C PRO A 73 13.13 -5.85 -5.50
N GLY A 74 14.09 -5.49 -4.64
CA GLY A 74 14.94 -4.31 -4.88
C GLY A 74 16.21 -4.17 -4.02
N ALA A 75 17.00 -3.12 -4.28
CA ALA A 75 18.20 -2.75 -3.50
C ALA A 75 17.87 -1.85 -2.30
N ALA A 76 18.33 -2.19 -1.09
CA ALA A 76 17.86 -1.61 0.19
C ALA A 76 17.45 -0.12 0.13
N GLY A 77 16.18 0.20 0.39
CA GLY A 77 15.73 1.59 0.60
C GLY A 77 15.06 2.31 -0.57
N ALA A 78 14.35 1.61 -1.46
CA ALA A 78 13.55 2.28 -2.49
C ALA A 78 12.50 3.22 -1.85
N ARG A 79 12.57 4.51 -2.18
CA ARG A 79 11.53 5.49 -1.82
C ARG A 79 10.32 5.28 -2.73
N GLY A 80 9.22 4.80 -2.17
CA GLY A 80 7.93 4.72 -2.84
C GLY A 80 6.96 5.76 -2.28
N SER A 81 6.05 6.25 -3.13
CA SER A 81 4.89 7.06 -2.71
C SER A 81 3.63 6.20 -2.81
N LEU A 82 2.72 6.35 -1.85
CA LEU A 82 1.43 5.68 -1.85
C LEU A 82 0.33 6.70 -2.14
N MET A 83 -0.54 6.39 -3.10
CA MET A 83 -1.75 7.16 -3.37
C MET A 83 -2.98 6.32 -3.05
N LEU A 84 -3.81 6.83 -2.14
CA LEU A 84 -5.04 6.21 -1.66
C LEU A 84 -6.23 6.97 -2.26
N THR A 85 -7.18 6.25 -2.86
CA THR A 85 -8.46 6.83 -3.30
C THR A 85 -9.56 6.26 -2.41
N CYS A 86 -10.13 7.10 -1.56
CA CYS A 86 -11.19 6.74 -0.63
C CYS A 86 -12.54 7.30 -1.08
N VAL A 87 -13.58 6.48 -1.02
CA VAL A 87 -14.96 6.88 -1.26
C VAL A 87 -15.59 7.20 0.09
N VAL A 88 -15.86 8.47 0.35
CA VAL A 88 -16.59 8.90 1.55
C VAL A 88 -18.07 8.93 1.21
N LEU A 89 -18.81 7.94 1.70
CA LEU A 89 -20.27 7.94 1.56
C LEU A 89 -20.90 8.93 2.56
N PRO A 90 -21.96 9.67 2.17
CA PRO A 90 -22.71 10.48 3.10
C PRO A 90 -23.35 9.59 4.18
N ALA A 91 -23.32 10.03 5.43
CA ALA A 91 -23.94 9.31 6.54
C ALA A 91 -25.46 9.11 6.26
N PRO A 92 -26.02 7.91 6.49
CA PRO A 92 -27.46 7.72 6.40
C PRO A 92 -28.16 8.61 7.44
N LEU A 93 -29.21 9.32 6.99
CA LEU A 93 -30.05 10.22 7.80
C LEU A 93 -30.83 9.46 8.88
#